data_AF-A0A552X1R3-F1
#
_entry.id   AF-A0A552X1R3-F1
#
_cell.length_a   1.000
_cell.length_b   1.000
_cell.length_c   1.000
_cell.angle_alpha   90.00
_cell.angle_beta   90.00
_cell.angle_gamma   90.00
#
_symmetry.space_group_name_H-M   'P 1'
#
loop_
_entity.id
_entity.type
_entity.pdbx_description
1 polymer ?
#
loop_
_entity_poly.entity_id
_entity_poly.type
_entity_poly.pdbx_seq_one_letter_code
_entity_poly.pdbx_strand_id
1 'polypeptide(L)'
;MRAVIIIGQIIFSLIWILLLANLVVPFPGQAFGLFVLLLGILVVLHLLQMLIFYAAFHAHVHPTGKDYGAIFLFGVVGWMMVLQKRNAGTPRA
;
A
#
# COMPACT_ATOMS: atom_id res chain seq x y z
N MET A 1 3.09 15.57 11.13
CA MET A 1 2.17 14.49 10.67
C MET A 1 2.65 13.79 9.40
N ARG A 2 3.03 14.50 8.32
CA ARG A 2 3.57 13.86 7.09
C ARG A 2 4.80 12.97 7.31
N ALA A 3 5.72 13.37 8.18
CA ALA A 3 6.94 12.58 8.47
C ALA A 3 6.64 11.18 9.03
N VAL A 4 5.63 11.05 9.91
CA VAL A 4 5.23 9.76 10.50
C VAL A 4 4.69 8.81 9.43
N ILE A 5 3.93 9.35 8.47
CA ILE A 5 3.39 8.57 7.34
C ILE A 5 4.52 8.06 6.45
N ILE A 6 5.48 8.93 6.11
CA ILE A 6 6.64 8.57 5.28
C ILE A 6 7.51 7.52 5.98
N ILE A 7 7.77 7.69 7.28
CA ILE A 7 8.54 6.73 8.08
C ILE A 7 7.83 5.37 8.13
N GLY A 8 6.52 5.36 8.38
CA GLY A 8 5.73 4.14 8.36
C GLY A 8 5.79 3.42 7.00
N GLN A 9 5.70 4.18 5.90
CA GLN A 9 5.84 3.65 4.54
C GLN A 9 7.23 3.04 4.28
N ILE A 10 8.30 3.70 4.73
CA ILE A 10 9.67 3.19 4.59
C ILE A 10 9.84 1.89 5.38
N ILE A 11 9.42 1.87 6.65
CA ILE A 11 9.51 0.68 7.51
C ILE A 11 8.71 -0.47 6.90
N PHE A 12 7.48 -0.22 6.46
CA PHE A 12 6.63 -1.23 5.84
C PHE A 12 7.24 -1.78 4.55
N SER A 13 7.84 -0.92 3.72
CA SER A 13 8.53 -1.33 2.49
C SER A 13 9.76 -2.18 2.80
N LEU A 14 10.54 -1.82 3.83
CA LEU A 14 11.68 -2.61 4.31
C LEU A 14 11.25 -4.00 4.78
N ILE A 15 10.16 -4.10 5.56
CA ILE A 15 9.62 -5.38 6.03
C ILE A 15 9.24 -6.27 4.84
N TRP A 16 8.57 -5.70 3.82
CA TRP A 16 8.23 -6.41 2.59
C TRP A 16 9.47 -6.96 1.87
N ILE A 17 10.51 -6.13 1.70
CA ILE A 17 11.76 -6.53 1.05
C ILE A 17 12.43 -7.65 1.83
N LEU A 18 12.50 -7.56 3.16
CA LEU A 18 13.12 -8.59 4.00
C LEU A 18 12.36 -9.92 3.95
N LEU A 19 11.03 -9.89 4.00
CA LEU A 19 10.19 -11.08 3.93
C LEU A 19 10.24 -11.75 2.54
N LEU A 20 10.26 -10.96 1.47
CA LEU A 20 10.44 -11.47 0.10
C LEU A 20 11.86 -11.99 -0.13
N ALA A 21 12.88 -11.29 0.36
CA ALA A 21 14.26 -11.75 0.30
C ALA A 21 14.43 -13.09 1.03
N ASN A 22 13.71 -13.32 2.13
CA ASN A 22 13.67 -14.61 2.82
C ASN A 22 13.10 -15.77 1.96
N LEU A 23 12.31 -15.51 0.91
CA LEU A 23 11.88 -16.56 -0.02
C LEU A 23 13.02 -17.04 -0.93
N VAL A 24 13.93 -16.14 -1.30
CA VAL A 24 15.07 -16.43 -2.20
C VAL A 24 16.28 -16.90 -1.39
N VAL A 25 16.51 -16.28 -0.24
CA VAL A 25 17.59 -16.60 0.70
C VAL A 25 16.95 -17.01 2.04
N PRO A 26 16.61 -18.29 2.22
CA PRO A 26 15.94 -18.75 3.42
C PRO A 26 16.83 -18.54 4.65
N PHE A 27 16.28 -17.90 5.69
CA PHE A 27 16.96 -17.80 6.96
C PHE A 27 17.17 -19.21 7.55
N PRO A 28 18.38 -19.54 8.05
CA PRO A 28 18.67 -20.86 8.57
C PRO A 28 17.86 -21.15 9.84
N GLY A 29 17.28 -22.36 9.92
CA GLY A 29 16.58 -22.88 11.09
C GLY A 29 15.04 -22.85 11.02
N GLN A 30 14.39 -23.02 12.18
CA GLN A 30 12.92 -23.06 12.31
C GLN A 30 12.24 -21.71 12.01
N ALA A 31 13.02 -20.63 11.90
CA ALA A 31 12.54 -19.29 11.60
C ALA A 31 11.93 -19.18 10.20
N PHE A 32 12.40 -19.96 9.22
CA PHE A 32 11.89 -19.92 7.84
C PHE A 32 10.37 -20.11 7.77
N GLY A 33 9.84 -21.12 8.45
CA GLY A 33 8.39 -21.41 8.47
C GLY A 33 7.58 -20.27 9.08
N LEU A 34 8.09 -19.66 10.15
CA LEU A 34 7.46 -18.48 10.76
C LEU A 34 7.47 -17.29 9.82
N PHE A 35 8.60 -16.96 9.18
CA PHE A 35 8.69 -15.83 8.25
C PHE A 35 7.80 -16.01 7.02
N VAL A 36 7.67 -17.23 6.50
CA VAL A 36 6.74 -17.55 5.40
C VAL A 36 5.28 -17.41 5.84
N LEU A 37 4.94 -17.85 7.05
CA LEU A 37 3.61 -17.65 7.61
C LEU A 37 3.29 -16.16 7.82
N LEU A 38 4.23 -15.40 8.39
CA LEU A 38 4.10 -13.95 8.55
C LEU A 38 3.95 -13.25 7.19
N LEU A 39 4.72 -13.65 6.17
CA LEU A 39 4.57 -13.15 4.81
C LEU A 39 3.17 -13.46 4.26
N GLY A 40 2.67 -14.68 4.43
CA GLY A 40 1.33 -15.07 4.01
C GLY A 40 0.24 -14.22 4.67
N ILE A 41 0.31 -14.03 5.98
CA ILE A 41 -0.61 -13.16 6.73
C ILE A 41 -0.53 -11.71 6.23
N LEU A 42 0.69 -11.19 6.04
CA LEU A 42 0.93 -9.84 5.56
C LEU A 42 0.35 -9.61 4.15
N VAL A 43 0.51 -10.58 3.24
CA VAL A 43 -0.08 -10.55 1.89
C VAL A 43 -1.60 -10.58 1.97
N VAL A 44 -2.20 -11.47 2.76
CA VAL A 44 -3.65 -11.58 2.89
C VAL A 44 -4.25 -10.31 3.48
N LEU A 45 -3.66 -9.77 4.54
CA LEU A 45 -4.06 -8.48 5.12
C LEU A 45 -3.90 -7.33 4.11
N HIS A 46 -2.82 -7.34 3.33
CA HIS A 46 -2.58 -6.35 2.29
C HIS A 46 -3.62 -6.39 1.16
N LEU A 47 -4.04 -7.59 0.75
CA LEU A 47 -5.10 -7.77 -0.24
C LEU A 47 -6.47 -7.40 0.34
N LEU A 48 -6.71 -7.72 1.60
CA LEU A 48 -7.96 -7.37 2.29
C LEU A 48 -8.10 -5.85 2.44
N GLN A 49 -7.05 -5.13 2.86
CA GLN A 49 -7.10 -3.66 2.91
C GLN A 49 -7.38 -3.09 1.52
N MET A 50 -6.75 -3.61 0.46
CA MET A 50 -6.99 -3.20 -0.92
C MET A 50 -8.45 -3.41 -1.32
N LEU A 51 -9.02 -4.57 -0.99
CA LEU A 51 -10.42 -4.91 -1.28
C LEU A 51 -11.40 -4.01 -0.52
N ILE A 52 -11.14 -3.74 0.77
CA ILE A 52 -11.97 -2.83 1.57
C ILE A 52 -11.94 -1.42 1.00
N PHE A 53 -10.75 -0.91 0.62
CA PHE A 53 -10.62 0.39 -0.03
C PHE A 53 -11.34 0.43 -1.38
N TYR A 54 -11.18 -0.61 -2.19
CA TYR A 54 -11.90 -0.73 -3.46
C TYR A 54 -13.42 -0.70 -3.22
N ALA A 55 -13.96 -1.57 -2.37
CA ALA A 55 -15.40 -1.66 -2.11
C ALA A 55 -15.98 -0.36 -1.52
N ALA A 56 -15.27 0.29 -0.57
CA ALA A 56 -15.74 1.51 0.07
C ALA A 56 -15.72 2.74 -0.86
N PHE A 57 -14.77 2.80 -1.80
CA PHE A 57 -14.55 3.98 -2.64
C PHE A 57 -14.95 3.78 -4.12
N HIS A 58 -15.31 2.58 -4.54
CA HIS A 58 -15.82 2.30 -5.89
C HIS A 58 -17.05 3.16 -6.24
N ALA A 59 -17.89 3.49 -5.25
CA ALA A 59 -19.08 4.32 -5.45
C ALA A 59 -18.79 5.82 -5.64
N HIS A 60 -17.61 6.32 -5.24
CA HIS A 60 -17.30 7.75 -5.20
C HIS A 60 -16.29 8.22 -6.27
N VAL A 61 -15.75 7.31 -7.08
CA VAL A 61 -14.70 7.63 -8.06
C VAL A 61 -15.09 7.04 -9.42
N HIS A 62 -15.49 7.90 -10.36
CA HIS A 62 -15.51 7.59 -11.79
C HIS A 62 -14.12 7.94 -12.37
N PRO A 63 -13.18 6.98 -12.53
CA PRO A 63 -11.80 7.33 -12.82
C PRO A 63 -11.55 7.20 -14.32
N THR A 64 -11.07 8.27 -14.93
CA THR A 64 -10.52 8.24 -16.29
C THR A 64 -9.32 7.30 -16.31
N GLY A 65 -9.34 6.27 -17.15
CA GLY A 65 -8.60 4.99 -17.04
C GLY A 65 -7.06 4.97 -16.87
N LYS A 66 -6.38 6.10 -16.71
CA LYS A 66 -4.94 6.19 -16.41
C LYS A 66 -4.60 6.27 -14.92
N ASP A 67 -5.51 6.74 -14.07
CA ASP A 67 -5.27 6.92 -12.62
C ASP A 67 -5.60 5.66 -11.79
N TYR A 68 -6.27 4.66 -12.39
CA TYR A 68 -6.66 3.42 -11.72
C TYR A 68 -5.45 2.60 -11.25
N GLY A 69 -4.37 2.57 -12.04
CA GLY A 69 -3.15 1.81 -11.71
C GLY A 69 -2.35 2.40 -10.54
N ALA A 70 -2.35 3.72 -10.38
CA ALA A 70 -1.67 4.40 -9.27
C ALA A 70 -2.42 4.21 -7.94
N ILE A 71 -3.75 4.10 -7.98
CA ILE A 71 -4.57 3.79 -6.79
C ILE A 71 -4.40 2.32 -6.39
N PHE A 72 -4.31 1.42 -7.38
CA PHE A 72 -4.17 -0.02 -7.15
C PHE A 72 -2.78 -0.41 -6.60
N LEU A 73 -1.72 0.29 -6.98
CA LEU A 73 -0.36 -0.01 -6.49
C LEU A 73 -0.02 0.65 -5.13
N PHE A 74 -0.78 1.67 -4.71
CA PHE A 74 -0.35 2.56 -3.63
C PHE A 74 -1.43 2.92 -2.60
N GLY A 75 -2.68 2.43 -2.74
CA GLY A 75 -3.76 2.61 -1.78
C GLY A 75 -3.95 4.07 -1.36
N VAL A 76 -3.55 4.39 -0.11
CA VAL A 76 -3.63 5.72 0.52
C VAL A 76 -2.86 6.82 -0.23
N VAL A 77 -1.74 6.48 -0.91
CA VAL A 77 -0.91 7.48 -1.61
C VAL A 77 -1.56 7.94 -2.91
N GLY A 78 -2.25 7.05 -3.64
CA GLY A 78 -3.04 7.41 -4.82
C GLY A 78 -4.16 8.39 -4.46
N TRP A 79 -4.81 8.17 -3.32
CA TRP A 79 -5.82 9.08 -2.78
C TRP A 79 -5.26 10.45 -2.38
N MET A 80 -4.12 10.49 -1.66
CA MET A 80 -3.45 11.75 -1.32
C MET A 80 -3.06 12.55 -2.57
N MET A 81 -2.66 11.87 -3.65
CA MET A 81 -2.29 12.51 -4.91
C MET A 81 -3.52 13.10 -5.62
N VAL A 82 -4.65 12.38 -5.67
CA VAL A 82 -5.93 12.88 -6.20
C VAL A 82 -6.46 14.05 -5.39
N LEU A 83 -6.40 13.99 -4.05
CA LEU A 83 -6.81 15.08 -3.17
C LEU A 83 -5.88 16.31 -3.28
N GLN A 84 -4.57 16.12 -3.39
CA GLN A 84 -3.63 17.22 -3.65
C GLN A 84 -3.92 17.89 -4.99
N LYS A 85 -4.22 17.11 -6.02
CA LYS A 85 -4.55 17.64 -7.36
C LYS A 85 -5.87 18.41 -7.35
N ARG A 86 -6.87 17.98 -6.58
CA ARG A 86 -8.11 18.74 -6.34
C ARG A 86 -7.89 20.05 -5.59
N ASN A 87 -7.03 20.07 -4.57
CA ASN A 87 -6.77 21.28 -3.78
C ASN A 87 -5.82 22.27 -4.46
N ALA A 88 -5.06 21.85 -5.47
CA ALA A 88 -4.22 22.73 -6.28
C ALA A 88 -4.98 23.43 -7.43
N GLY A 89 -6.24 23.05 -7.67
CA GLY A 89 -7.06 23.53 -8.79
C GLY A 89 -8.07 24.63 -8.45
N THR A 90 -8.10 25.13 -7.21
CA THR A 90 -8.99 26.25 -6.83
C THR A 90 -8.18 27.54 -6.76
N PRO A 91 -8.27 28.46 -7.75
CA PRO A 91 -7.98 29.85 -7.47
C PRO A 91 -8.93 30.27 -6.34
N ARG A 92 -8.39 30.71 -5.21
CA ARG A 92 -9.20 31.43 -4.22
C ARG A 92 -9.76 32.65 -4.94
N ALA A 93 -11.07 32.63 -5.21
CA ALA A 93 -11.85 33.80 -5.57
C ALA A 93 -11.84 34.81 -4.42
#